data_AF-A0A2T4IKP4-F1
#
_entry.id   AF-A0A2T4IKP4-F1
#
_cell.length_a   1.000
_cell.length_b   1.000
_cell.length_c   1.000
_cell.angle_alpha   90.00
_cell.angle_beta   90.00
_cell.angle_gamma   90.00
#
_symmetry.space_group_name_H-M   'P 1'
#
loop_
_entity.id
_entity.type
_entity.pdbx_description
1 polymer ?
#
loop_
_entity_poly.entity_id
_entity_poly.type
_entity_poly.pdbx_seq_one_letter_code
_entity_poly.pdbx_strand_id
1 'polypeptide(L)'
;MVSDNVTTGRHHGAPKHGDALLAGLVRCRRCGRKLTVRYTGAKHNIPRYSCWRGLLDNGEPRCIAFGGLRVNDAIEEALLRVVEPGAIAAAAEAEAQAAGRRDQVRDALSRDLEAARYSADRAFRQYDAADPENRLVATELEVRCNRALAHVGEIESRIAAHDAATPKRHLWWERTSQRLPETFAPSGRRRRRMQGSRSASCAPSSKK
;
A
#
# COMPACT_ATOMS: atom_id res chain seq x y z
N MET A 1 26.17 -18.13 -9.94
CA MET A 1 26.95 -17.31 -8.98
C MET A 1 26.08 -16.46 -8.02
N VAL A 2 24.80 -16.81 -7.78
CA VAL A 2 24.00 -16.24 -6.67
C VAL A 2 23.78 -17.27 -5.55
N SER A 3 24.00 -18.56 -5.86
CA SER A 3 23.78 -19.73 -5.00
C SER A 3 24.63 -19.76 -3.72
N ASP A 4 25.76 -19.05 -3.67
CA ASP A 4 26.70 -19.10 -2.55
C ASP A 4 26.41 -18.05 -1.45
N ASN A 5 25.42 -17.17 -1.68
CA ASN A 5 25.05 -16.11 -0.73
C ASN A 5 23.98 -16.57 0.28
N VAL A 6 23.99 -17.85 0.66
CA VAL A 6 23.05 -18.43 1.62
C VAL A 6 23.29 -17.85 3.02
N THR A 7 22.19 -17.48 3.67
CA THR A 7 22.18 -17.03 5.07
C THR A 7 22.51 -18.20 6.00
N THR A 8 23.77 -18.35 6.41
CA THR A 8 24.27 -19.43 7.29
C THR A 8 23.79 -19.33 8.75
N GLY A 9 22.54 -18.91 8.99
CA GLY A 9 21.94 -18.85 10.31
C GLY A 9 20.44 -19.06 10.22
N ARG A 10 19.93 -20.08 10.91
CA ARG A 10 18.51 -20.47 10.96
C ARG A 10 17.58 -19.46 11.64
N HIS A 11 18.13 -18.36 12.13
CA HIS A 11 17.42 -17.34 12.88
C HIS A 11 17.74 -15.96 12.30
N HIS A 12 16.69 -15.27 11.86
CA HIS A 12 16.74 -13.83 11.71
C HIS A 12 16.74 -13.21 13.11
N GLY A 13 17.58 -12.19 13.35
CA GLY A 13 17.39 -11.37 14.54
C GLY A 13 16.03 -10.67 14.45
N ALA A 14 15.44 -10.32 15.59
CA ALA A 14 14.15 -9.63 15.64
C ALA A 14 14.14 -8.43 14.67
N PRO A 15 13.09 -8.24 13.83
CA PRO A 15 12.98 -7.12 12.92
C PRO A 15 13.22 -5.80 13.68
N LYS A 16 14.20 -5.02 13.23
CA LYS A 16 14.52 -3.71 13.81
C LYS A 16 14.06 -2.63 12.87
N HIS A 17 13.38 -1.61 13.41
CA HIS A 17 13.01 -0.43 12.65
C HIS A 17 14.27 0.29 12.12
N GLY A 18 14.22 0.71 10.86
CA GLY A 18 15.23 1.57 10.23
C GLY A 18 15.55 1.19 8.78
N ASP A 19 16.09 2.16 8.04
CA ASP A 19 16.12 2.19 6.57
C ASP A 19 17.18 1.28 5.91
N ALA A 20 17.66 0.24 6.60
CA ALA A 20 18.76 -0.61 6.16
C ALA A 20 18.28 -1.95 5.56
N LEU A 21 17.90 -1.93 4.27
CA LEU A 21 17.40 -3.08 3.51
C LEU A 21 18.26 -4.35 3.61
N LEU A 22 19.58 -4.22 3.80
CA LEU A 22 20.54 -5.33 3.75
C LEU A 22 21.01 -5.79 5.15
N ALA A 23 20.34 -5.35 6.22
CA ALA A 23 20.68 -5.69 7.59
C ALA A 23 20.78 -7.21 7.80
N GLY A 24 21.98 -7.70 8.10
CA GLY A 24 22.24 -9.14 8.34
C GLY A 24 22.32 -10.02 7.10
N LEU A 25 22.06 -9.48 5.89
CA LEU A 25 22.17 -10.19 4.61
C LEU A 25 23.59 -10.09 4.03
N VAL A 26 24.20 -8.90 4.04
CA VAL A 26 25.51 -8.67 3.41
C VAL A 26 26.69 -9.11 4.27
N ARG A 27 27.71 -9.68 3.60
CA ARG A 27 28.99 -10.12 4.19
C ARG A 27 30.17 -9.26 3.73
N CYS A 28 31.22 -9.25 4.52
CA CYS A 28 32.50 -8.65 4.15
C CYS A 28 33.24 -9.53 3.13
N ARG A 29 33.51 -9.00 1.92
CA ARG A 29 34.33 -9.69 0.91
C ARG A 29 35.75 -10.06 1.38
N ARG A 30 36.31 -9.30 2.33
CA ARG A 30 37.70 -9.52 2.82
C ARG A 30 37.83 -10.62 3.88
N CYS A 31 36.80 -10.87 4.69
CA CYS A 31 36.90 -11.81 5.83
C CYS A 31 35.65 -12.67 6.07
N GLY A 32 34.67 -12.67 5.16
CA GLY A 32 33.46 -13.53 5.20
C GLY A 32 32.44 -13.21 6.32
N ARG A 33 32.82 -12.44 7.34
CA ARG A 33 31.98 -12.06 8.48
C ARG A 33 30.80 -11.18 8.03
N LYS A 34 29.63 -11.34 8.67
CA LYS A 34 28.44 -10.51 8.42
C LYS A 34 28.72 -9.04 8.73
N LEU A 35 28.22 -8.13 7.88
CA LEU A 35 28.28 -6.70 8.15
C LEU A 35 27.21 -6.32 9.19
N THR A 36 27.56 -5.44 10.12
CA THR A 36 26.62 -4.83 11.04
C THR A 36 26.20 -3.46 10.51
N VAL A 37 24.92 -3.12 10.71
CA VAL A 37 24.39 -1.78 10.44
C VAL A 37 24.67 -0.89 11.64
N ARG A 38 25.10 0.34 11.36
CA ARG A 38 25.04 1.45 12.31
C ARG A 38 24.25 2.58 11.69
N TYR A 39 23.53 3.32 12.51
CA TYR A 39 22.87 4.54 12.09
C TYR A 39 23.67 5.77 12.50
N THR A 40 23.73 6.73 11.60
CA THR A 40 24.54 7.96 11.71
C THR A 40 23.70 9.18 11.32
N GLY A 41 24.27 10.39 11.46
CA GLY A 41 23.55 11.66 11.26
C GLY A 41 22.78 12.09 12.50
N ALA A 42 22.38 13.37 12.52
CA ALA A 42 21.79 14.03 13.70
C ALA A 42 20.45 13.42 14.18
N LYS A 43 19.76 12.63 13.34
CA LYS A 43 18.51 11.92 13.68
C LYS A 43 18.67 10.39 13.68
N HIS A 44 19.90 9.86 13.66
CA HIS A 44 20.18 8.42 13.58
C HIS A 44 19.39 7.68 12.48
N ASN A 45 19.28 8.29 11.29
CA ASN A 45 18.54 7.76 10.15
C ASN A 45 19.42 7.45 8.93
N ILE A 46 20.73 7.70 8.97
CA ILE A 46 21.63 7.39 7.85
C ILE A 46 22.30 6.04 8.10
N PRO A 47 21.88 4.95 7.43
CA PRO A 47 22.49 3.64 7.61
C PRO A 47 23.93 3.62 7.06
N ARG A 48 24.80 2.90 7.75
CA ARG A 48 26.18 2.59 7.36
C ARG A 48 26.45 1.13 7.65
N TYR A 49 26.83 0.38 6.62
CA TYR A 49 27.26 -1.01 6.75
C TYR A 49 28.73 -1.05 7.17
N SER A 50 29.07 -1.84 8.17
CA SER A 50 30.44 -1.96 8.68
C SER A 50 30.79 -3.39 9.10
N CYS A 51 31.97 -3.85 8.69
CA CYS A 51 32.54 -5.11 9.17
C CYS A 51 33.21 -4.86 10.53
N TRP A 52 32.41 -4.83 11.60
CA TRP A 52 32.92 -4.53 12.94
C TRP A 52 33.24 -5.77 13.78
N ARG A 53 32.78 -6.95 13.35
CA ARG A 53 32.82 -8.18 14.15
C ARG A 53 34.24 -8.64 14.52
N GLY A 54 35.22 -8.53 13.63
CA GLY A 54 36.62 -8.85 13.93
C GLY A 54 37.25 -7.96 15.02
N LEU A 55 36.89 -6.67 15.05
CA LEU A 55 37.35 -5.75 16.11
C LEU A 55 36.69 -6.06 17.46
N LEU A 56 35.41 -6.45 17.45
CA LEU A 56 34.66 -6.75 18.67
C LEU A 56 35.03 -8.10 19.29
N ASP A 57 35.17 -9.15 18.48
CA ASP A 57 35.41 -10.51 18.99
C ASP A 57 36.91 -10.76 19.25
N ASN A 58 37.79 -10.20 18.41
CA ASN A 58 39.21 -10.57 18.35
C ASN A 58 40.19 -9.37 18.49
N GLY A 59 39.69 -8.14 18.66
CA GLY A 59 40.54 -6.94 18.66
C GLY A 59 41.17 -6.58 17.31
N GLU A 60 40.76 -7.21 16.21
CA GLU A 60 41.36 -7.01 14.88
C GLU A 60 41.16 -5.59 14.31
N PRO A 61 42.06 -5.10 13.43
CA PRO A 61 41.88 -3.84 12.72
C PRO A 61 40.53 -3.72 11.98
N ARG A 62 40.03 -2.49 11.86
CA ARG A 62 38.77 -2.20 11.14
C ARG A 62 38.88 -2.66 9.68
N CYS A 63 37.93 -3.48 9.23
CA CYS A 63 38.01 -4.13 7.93
C CYS A 63 37.45 -3.28 6.76
N ILE A 64 36.13 -3.29 6.53
CA ILE A 64 35.45 -2.42 5.54
C ILE A 64 34.25 -1.71 6.16
N ALA A 65 33.93 -0.50 5.69
CA ALA A 65 32.68 0.19 6.02
C ALA A 65 32.27 1.17 4.91
N PHE A 66 30.98 1.23 4.59
CA PHE A 66 30.42 2.07 3.53
C PHE A 66 29.02 2.60 3.89
N GLY A 67 28.63 3.74 3.30
CA GLY A 67 27.30 4.32 3.51
C GLY A 67 26.22 3.47 2.86
N GLY A 68 25.10 3.27 3.57
CA GLY A 68 24.04 2.36 3.16
C GLY A 68 23.16 2.89 2.03
N LEU A 69 22.84 4.20 2.04
CA LEU A 69 21.91 4.85 1.10
C LEU A 69 22.08 4.37 -0.35
N ARG A 70 23.20 4.68 -1.01
CA ARG A 70 23.43 4.31 -2.43
C ARG A 70 23.35 2.82 -2.75
N VAL A 71 23.60 1.94 -1.77
CA VAL A 71 23.53 0.49 -1.97
C VAL A 71 22.11 -0.02 -1.74
N ASN A 72 21.36 0.63 -0.85
CA ASN A 72 19.92 0.43 -0.70
C ASN A 72 19.20 0.95 -1.96
N ASP A 73 19.43 2.19 -2.38
CA ASP A 73 18.82 2.81 -3.57
C ASP A 73 18.94 1.90 -4.81
N ALA A 74 20.15 1.38 -5.06
CA ALA A 74 20.43 0.51 -6.21
C ALA A 74 19.78 -0.88 -6.12
N ILE A 75 19.57 -1.41 -4.91
CA ILE A 75 18.87 -2.69 -4.70
C ILE A 75 17.35 -2.50 -4.69
N GLU A 76 16.86 -1.38 -4.20
CA GLU A 76 15.45 -0.97 -4.31
C GLU A 76 15.05 -0.82 -5.78
N GLU A 77 15.82 -0.10 -6.59
CA GLU A 77 15.59 0.04 -8.04
C GLU A 77 15.58 -1.34 -8.75
N ALA A 78 16.54 -2.21 -8.42
CA ALA A 78 16.62 -3.55 -9.00
C ALA A 78 15.45 -4.45 -8.56
N LEU A 79 15.03 -4.36 -7.30
CA LEU A 79 13.92 -5.13 -6.75
C LEU A 79 12.58 -4.67 -7.34
N LEU A 80 12.34 -3.36 -7.37
CA LEU A 80 11.13 -2.77 -7.94
C LEU A 80 10.99 -3.15 -9.42
N ARG A 81 12.06 -3.06 -10.23
CA ARG A 81 12.04 -3.49 -11.64
C ARG A 81 11.62 -4.96 -11.85
N VAL A 82 11.87 -5.83 -10.87
CA VAL A 82 11.46 -7.25 -10.91
C VAL A 82 10.02 -7.46 -10.40
N VAL A 83 9.63 -6.71 -9.36
CA VAL A 83 8.34 -6.88 -8.68
C VAL A 83 7.19 -6.10 -9.35
N GLU A 84 7.49 -4.95 -9.96
CA GLU A 84 6.53 -4.00 -10.53
C GLU A 84 5.50 -4.65 -11.49
N PRO A 85 5.87 -5.47 -12.49
CA PRO A 85 4.89 -6.10 -13.38
C PRO A 85 3.92 -7.02 -12.63
N GLY A 86 4.42 -7.77 -11.64
CA GLY A 86 3.61 -8.64 -10.80
C GLY A 86 2.72 -7.86 -9.84
N ALA A 87 3.21 -6.75 -9.29
CA ALA A 87 2.44 -5.86 -8.42
C ALA A 87 1.30 -5.16 -9.18
N ILE A 88 1.54 -4.69 -10.40
CA ILE A 88 0.52 -4.09 -11.26
C ILE A 88 -0.54 -5.13 -11.64
N ALA A 89 -0.13 -6.34 -12.06
CA ALA A 89 -1.05 -7.42 -12.39
C ALA A 89 -1.91 -7.83 -11.18
N ALA A 90 -1.29 -7.99 -10.00
CA ALA A 90 -2.01 -8.32 -8.77
C ALA A 90 -2.98 -7.21 -8.32
N ALA A 91 -2.62 -5.94 -8.50
CA ALA A 91 -3.49 -4.81 -8.19
C ALA A 91 -4.70 -4.74 -9.14
N ALA A 92 -4.48 -4.97 -10.44
CA ALA A 92 -5.56 -5.02 -11.44
C ALA A 92 -6.52 -6.19 -11.18
N GLU A 93 -5.99 -7.37 -10.86
CA GLU A 93 -6.80 -8.55 -10.50
C GLU A 93 -7.58 -8.32 -9.19
N ALA A 94 -6.96 -7.71 -8.18
CA ALA A 94 -7.65 -7.39 -6.93
C ALA A 94 -8.81 -6.40 -7.14
N GLU A 95 -8.67 -5.40 -8.01
CA GLU A 95 -9.75 -4.49 -8.38
C GLU A 95 -10.84 -5.20 -9.21
N ALA A 96 -10.47 -6.10 -10.13
CA ALA A 96 -11.44 -6.92 -10.88
C ALA A 96 -12.27 -7.81 -9.94
N GLN A 97 -11.65 -8.47 -8.96
CA GLN A 97 -12.34 -9.25 -7.93
C GLN A 97 -13.16 -8.38 -6.97
N ALA A 98 -12.73 -7.15 -6.68
CA ALA A 98 -13.52 -6.19 -5.91
C ALA A 98 -14.72 -5.65 -6.70
N ALA A 99 -14.60 -5.49 -8.02
CA ALA A 99 -15.70 -5.12 -8.92
C ALA A 99 -16.72 -6.26 -9.02
N GLY A 100 -16.28 -7.48 -9.35
CA GLY A 100 -17.17 -8.65 -9.42
C GLY A 100 -17.96 -8.91 -8.13
N ARG A 101 -17.36 -8.69 -6.95
CA ARG A 101 -18.08 -8.76 -5.67
C ARG A 101 -19.12 -7.65 -5.48
N ARG A 102 -18.85 -6.42 -5.95
CA ARG A 102 -19.83 -5.32 -5.94
C ARG A 102 -20.99 -5.60 -6.89
N ASP A 103 -20.70 -6.15 -8.07
CA ASP A 103 -21.69 -6.50 -9.08
C ASP A 103 -22.59 -7.65 -8.56
N GLN A 104 -22.01 -8.70 -7.97
CA GLN A 104 -22.78 -9.77 -7.31
C GLN A 104 -23.74 -9.28 -6.22
N VAL A 105 -23.34 -8.30 -5.41
CA VAL A 105 -24.22 -7.67 -4.40
C VAL A 105 -25.33 -6.86 -5.07
N ARG A 106 -25.02 -6.10 -6.13
CA ARG A 106 -26.01 -5.37 -6.93
C ARG A 106 -27.04 -6.32 -7.55
N ASP A 107 -26.59 -7.44 -8.11
CA ASP A 107 -27.44 -8.43 -8.77
C ASP A 107 -28.31 -9.22 -7.78
N ALA A 108 -27.82 -9.44 -6.56
CA ALA A 108 -28.63 -9.99 -5.47
C ALA A 108 -29.74 -9.01 -5.07
N LEU A 109 -29.39 -7.75 -4.77
CA LEU A 109 -30.36 -6.71 -4.42
C LEU A 109 -31.39 -6.46 -5.53
N SER A 110 -30.99 -6.56 -6.80
CA SER A 110 -31.88 -6.39 -7.96
C SER A 110 -32.92 -7.50 -8.04
N ARG A 111 -32.55 -8.75 -7.72
CA ARG A 111 -33.47 -9.89 -7.63
C ARG A 111 -34.37 -9.82 -6.41
N ASP A 112 -33.84 -9.36 -5.27
CA ASP A 112 -34.65 -9.08 -4.07
C ASP A 112 -35.72 -8.02 -4.39
N LEU A 113 -35.37 -6.97 -5.14
CA LEU A 113 -36.30 -5.91 -5.56
C LEU A 113 -37.39 -6.42 -6.50
N GLU A 114 -37.05 -7.29 -7.46
CA GLU A 114 -38.02 -7.93 -8.34
C GLU A 114 -39.03 -8.79 -7.56
N ALA A 115 -38.54 -9.60 -6.62
CA ALA A 115 -39.39 -10.41 -5.74
C ALA A 115 -40.30 -9.55 -4.84
N ALA A 116 -39.76 -8.46 -4.27
CA ALA A 116 -40.53 -7.52 -3.46
C ALA A 116 -41.62 -6.81 -4.28
N ARG A 117 -41.30 -6.32 -5.48
CA ARG A 117 -42.26 -5.70 -6.40
C ARG A 117 -43.38 -6.67 -6.80
N TYR A 118 -43.05 -7.92 -7.11
CA TYR A 118 -44.06 -8.96 -7.37
C TYR A 118 -44.96 -9.21 -6.15
N SER A 119 -44.40 -9.25 -4.94
CA SER A 119 -45.20 -9.40 -3.71
C SER A 119 -46.12 -8.21 -3.44
N ALA A 120 -45.68 -6.99 -3.76
CA ALA A 120 -46.48 -5.77 -3.60
C ALA A 120 -47.62 -5.71 -4.61
N ASP A 121 -47.37 -6.02 -5.89
CA ASP A 121 -48.41 -6.15 -6.91
C ASP A 121 -49.43 -7.25 -6.55
N ARG A 122 -48.97 -8.40 -6.06
CA ARG A 122 -49.87 -9.46 -5.57
C ARG A 122 -50.73 -8.99 -4.38
N ALA A 123 -50.16 -8.28 -3.41
CA ALA A 123 -50.90 -7.75 -2.27
C ALA A 123 -51.91 -6.67 -2.70
N PHE A 124 -51.55 -5.82 -3.66
CA PHE A 124 -52.44 -4.82 -4.25
C PHE A 124 -53.65 -5.48 -4.93
N ARG A 125 -53.43 -6.49 -5.80
CA ARG A 125 -54.54 -7.23 -6.44
C ARG A 125 -55.45 -7.95 -5.44
N GLN A 126 -54.92 -8.38 -4.28
CA GLN A 126 -55.74 -8.97 -3.22
C GLN A 126 -56.60 -7.93 -2.51
N TYR A 127 -56.08 -6.73 -2.30
CA TYR A 127 -56.83 -5.60 -1.73
C TYR A 127 -57.91 -5.09 -2.69
N ASP A 128 -57.56 -4.89 -3.98
CA ASP A 128 -58.47 -4.42 -5.03
C ASP A 128 -59.65 -5.38 -5.29
N ALA A 129 -59.44 -6.69 -5.10
CA ALA A 129 -60.47 -7.71 -5.21
C ALA A 129 -61.31 -7.92 -3.92
N ALA A 130 -61.09 -7.15 -2.86
CA ALA A 130 -61.81 -7.31 -1.59
C ALA A 130 -63.17 -6.60 -1.60
N ASP A 131 -64.19 -7.24 -1.03
CA ASP A 131 -65.53 -6.64 -0.87
C ASP A 131 -65.50 -5.47 0.13
N PRO A 132 -65.91 -4.24 -0.26
CA PRO A 132 -65.95 -3.07 0.62
C PRO A 132 -66.79 -3.23 1.90
N GLU A 133 -67.81 -4.10 1.89
CA GLU A 133 -68.63 -4.37 3.07
C GLU A 133 -67.84 -5.19 4.12
N ASN A 134 -66.83 -5.96 3.70
CA ASN A 134 -65.96 -6.72 4.60
C ASN A 134 -64.80 -5.85 5.14
N ARG A 135 -65.15 -4.76 5.84
CA ARG A 135 -64.24 -3.71 6.27
C ARG A 135 -63.01 -4.21 7.03
N LEU A 136 -63.16 -5.21 7.91
CA LEU A 136 -62.03 -5.78 8.68
C LEU A 136 -60.99 -6.47 7.78
N VAL A 137 -61.45 -7.17 6.74
CA VAL A 137 -60.56 -7.81 5.76
C VAL A 137 -59.91 -6.76 4.86
N ALA A 138 -60.66 -5.74 4.43
CA ALA A 138 -60.12 -4.63 3.64
C ALA A 138 -58.98 -3.90 4.40
N THR A 139 -59.17 -3.57 5.68
CA THR A 139 -58.14 -2.91 6.50
C THR A 139 -56.89 -3.78 6.70
N GLU A 140 -57.03 -5.09 6.95
CA GLU A 140 -55.88 -6.00 7.08
C GLU A 140 -55.12 -6.17 5.75
N LEU A 141 -55.83 -6.20 4.62
CA LEU A 141 -55.22 -6.25 3.28
C LEU A 141 -54.51 -4.93 2.93
N GLU A 142 -55.07 -3.78 3.33
CA GLU A 142 -54.41 -2.48 3.20
C GLU A 142 -53.09 -2.45 3.98
N VAL A 143 -53.09 -2.90 5.25
CA VAL A 143 -51.89 -3.00 6.09
C VAL A 143 -50.83 -3.92 5.46
N ARG A 144 -51.24 -5.03 4.83
CA ARG A 144 -50.32 -5.93 4.10
C ARG A 144 -49.76 -5.30 2.83
N CYS A 145 -50.60 -4.60 2.06
CA CYS A 145 -50.18 -3.85 0.86
C CYS A 145 -49.16 -2.77 1.23
N ASN A 146 -49.47 -1.94 2.23
CA ASN A 146 -48.58 -0.90 2.74
C ASN A 146 -47.24 -1.48 3.25
N ARG A 147 -47.25 -2.63 3.92
CA ARG A 147 -46.03 -3.33 4.35
C ARG A 147 -45.17 -3.82 3.17
N ALA A 148 -45.80 -4.35 2.11
CA ALA A 148 -45.10 -4.79 0.92
C ALA A 148 -44.49 -3.60 0.14
N LEU A 149 -45.21 -2.49 0.02
CA LEU A 149 -44.69 -1.24 -0.57
C LEU A 149 -43.51 -0.66 0.23
N ALA A 150 -43.60 -0.66 1.57
CA ALA A 150 -42.50 -0.23 2.43
C ALA A 150 -41.24 -1.09 2.23
N HIS A 151 -41.38 -2.40 2.04
CA HIS A 151 -40.26 -3.30 1.79
C HIS A 151 -39.62 -3.10 0.41
N VAL A 152 -40.41 -2.76 -0.62
CA VAL A 152 -39.86 -2.32 -1.93
C VAL A 152 -38.96 -1.09 -1.73
N GLY A 153 -39.45 -0.07 -1.02
CA GLY A 153 -38.67 1.15 -0.74
C GLY A 153 -37.41 0.90 0.10
N GLU A 154 -37.45 -0.06 1.03
CA GLU A 154 -36.27 -0.50 1.80
C GLU A 154 -35.17 -1.06 0.88
N ILE A 155 -35.53 -1.93 -0.08
CA ILE A 155 -34.57 -2.53 -1.00
C ILE A 155 -34.05 -1.49 -2.01
N GLU A 156 -34.91 -0.59 -2.51
CA GLU A 156 -34.48 0.52 -3.38
C GLU A 156 -33.48 1.45 -2.66
N SER A 157 -33.71 1.73 -1.37
CA SER A 157 -32.77 2.47 -0.52
C SER A 157 -31.43 1.73 -0.34
N ARG A 158 -31.46 0.41 -0.14
CA ARG A 158 -30.25 -0.44 -0.06
C ARG A 158 -29.46 -0.44 -1.37
N ILE A 159 -30.14 -0.47 -2.53
CA ILE A 159 -29.50 -0.36 -3.86
C ILE A 159 -28.87 1.02 -4.02
N ALA A 160 -29.60 2.10 -3.71
CA ALA A 160 -29.10 3.46 -3.79
C ALA A 160 -27.87 3.69 -2.89
N ALA A 161 -27.86 3.12 -1.68
CA ALA A 161 -26.72 3.16 -0.77
C ALA A 161 -25.50 2.38 -1.31
N HIS A 162 -25.70 1.21 -1.92
CA HIS A 162 -24.64 0.41 -2.55
C HIS A 162 -24.04 1.12 -3.78
N ASP A 163 -24.89 1.72 -4.62
CA ASP A 163 -24.46 2.49 -5.80
C ASP A 163 -23.75 3.80 -5.40
N ALA A 164 -24.14 4.43 -4.30
CA ALA A 164 -23.47 5.61 -3.75
C ALA A 164 -22.13 5.28 -3.07
N ALA A 165 -22.03 4.12 -2.40
CA ALA A 165 -20.80 3.64 -1.78
C ALA A 165 -19.79 3.10 -2.81
N THR A 166 -20.25 2.70 -4.00
CA THR A 166 -19.40 2.17 -5.07
C THR A 166 -18.56 3.29 -5.70
N PRO A 167 -17.21 3.22 -5.67
CA PRO A 167 -16.37 4.25 -6.27
C PRO A 167 -16.54 4.25 -7.79
N LYS A 168 -16.84 5.41 -8.37
CA LYS A 168 -16.99 5.60 -9.82
C LYS A 168 -15.65 5.33 -10.51
N ARG A 169 -15.64 4.40 -11.48
CA ARG A 169 -14.44 3.88 -12.16
C ARG A 169 -13.68 4.87 -13.07
N HIS A 170 -14.16 6.11 -13.23
CA HIS A 170 -13.44 7.27 -13.82
C HIS A 170 -13.60 8.44 -12.82
N LEU A 171 -12.59 9.27 -12.52
CA LEU A 171 -11.93 10.23 -13.42
C LEU A 171 -10.47 10.55 -12.99
N TRP A 172 -9.73 9.57 -12.45
CA TRP A 172 -8.39 9.86 -11.91
C TRP A 172 -7.33 10.06 -13.00
N TRP A 173 -7.34 9.27 -14.08
CA TRP A 173 -6.34 9.37 -15.15
C TRP A 173 -6.47 10.68 -15.95
N GLU A 174 -7.68 11.08 -16.34
CA GLU A 174 -7.94 12.36 -17.03
C GLU A 174 -7.46 13.57 -16.19
N ARG A 175 -7.54 13.47 -14.85
CA ARG A 175 -7.14 14.54 -13.93
C ARG A 175 -5.63 14.57 -13.66
N THR A 176 -4.93 13.44 -13.72
CA THR A 176 -3.47 13.39 -13.55
C THR A 176 -2.72 13.70 -14.84
N SER A 177 -3.26 13.36 -16.03
CA SER A 177 -2.65 13.72 -17.32
C SER A 177 -2.42 15.23 -17.52
N GLN A 178 -3.21 16.09 -16.85
CA GLN A 178 -3.05 17.55 -16.89
C GLN A 178 -2.24 18.14 -15.72
N ARG A 179 -1.84 17.33 -14.72
CA ARG A 179 -1.04 17.74 -13.56
C ARG A 179 -0.06 16.65 -13.10
N LEU A 180 0.74 16.14 -14.03
CA LEU A 180 2.03 15.56 -13.67
C LEU A 180 3.05 16.71 -13.52
N PRO A 181 3.49 17.08 -12.30
CA PRO A 181 4.81 17.67 -12.17
C PRO A 181 5.84 16.62 -12.64
N GLU A 182 6.91 17.05 -13.31
CA GLU A 182 7.99 16.19 -13.84
C GLU A 182 8.85 15.51 -12.74
N THR A 183 8.31 15.37 -11.53
CA THR A 183 9.04 14.96 -10.32
C THR A 183 9.11 13.46 -10.10
N PHE A 184 8.59 12.63 -11.03
CA PHE A 184 8.94 11.21 -11.11
C PHE A 184 10.22 10.95 -11.94
N ALA A 185 11.09 11.95 -12.04
CA ALA A 185 12.51 11.69 -12.26
C ALA A 185 13.07 10.92 -11.05
N PRO A 186 13.83 9.82 -11.23
CA PRO A 186 14.59 9.23 -10.13
C PRO A 186 15.49 10.30 -9.54
N SER A 187 15.70 10.28 -8.22
CA SER A 187 16.28 11.37 -7.40
C SER A 187 17.77 11.64 -7.65
N GLY A 188 18.08 12.01 -8.88
CA GLY A 188 19.41 12.21 -9.42
C GLY A 188 20.08 13.45 -8.85
N ARG A 189 21.12 13.20 -8.05
CA ARG A 189 22.23 14.13 -7.81
C ARG A 189 21.90 15.42 -7.03
N ARG A 190 21.73 15.31 -5.71
CA ARG A 190 22.44 16.25 -4.82
C ARG A 190 23.90 15.81 -4.65
N ARG A 191 24.76 16.19 -5.61
CA ARG A 191 26.20 16.29 -5.37
C ARG A 191 26.41 17.36 -4.29
N ARG A 192 26.45 16.99 -3.01
CA ARG A 192 27.03 17.84 -1.96
C ARG A 192 28.51 17.99 -2.28
N ARG A 193 28.86 19.10 -2.95
CA ARG A 193 30.24 19.52 -3.22
C ARG A 193 30.92 19.73 -1.87
N MET A 194 31.72 18.76 -1.42
CA MET A 194 32.69 19.03 -0.35
C MET A 194 33.66 20.05 -0.91
N GLN A 195 33.49 21.32 -0.52
CA GLN A 195 34.51 22.33 -0.76
C GLN A 195 35.68 22.00 0.17
N GLY A 196 36.73 21.43 -0.39
CA GLY A 196 37.99 21.27 0.32
C GLY A 196 38.74 22.59 0.31
N SER A 197 38.88 23.23 1.46
CA SER A 197 39.75 24.39 1.66
C SER A 197 41.17 23.94 2.06
N ARG A 198 41.99 23.70 1.04
CA ARG A 198 43.44 23.93 1.04
C ARG A 198 43.67 24.94 -0.11
N SER A 199 44.56 25.92 -0.09
CA SER A 199 45.51 26.50 0.89
C SER A 199 46.00 27.86 0.28
N ALA A 200 46.93 28.67 0.78
CA ALA A 200 47.81 28.70 1.96
C ALA A 200 48.35 30.14 2.13
N SER A 201 48.77 30.57 3.34
CA SER A 201 49.69 31.71 3.48
C SER A 201 50.51 31.68 4.79
N CYS A 202 51.81 31.39 4.66
CA CYS A 202 52.83 32.11 5.45
C CYS A 202 52.89 33.56 4.90
N ALA A 203 53.45 34.59 5.54
CA ALA A 203 54.45 34.70 6.61
C ALA A 203 54.30 36.13 7.26
N PRO A 204 55.35 36.81 7.77
CA PRO A 204 56.23 36.50 8.90
C PRO A 204 56.23 37.60 10.00
N SER A 205 56.93 37.33 11.12
CA SER A 205 57.67 38.30 11.97
C SER A 205 56.93 39.48 12.63
N SER A 206 56.99 39.57 13.98
CA SER A 206 57.91 40.51 14.64
C SER A 206 57.99 40.29 16.16
N LYS A 207 59.07 40.79 16.77
CA LYS A 207 59.38 40.77 18.21
C LYS A 207 58.54 41.79 18.99
N LYS A 208 58.17 41.44 20.22
CA LYS A 208 58.67 42.12 21.44
C LYS A 208 58.46 41.24 22.67
#